data_AF-A0A7R9GQJ8-F1
#
_entry.id   AF-A0A7R9GQJ8-F1
#
_cell.length_a   1.000
_cell.length_b   1.000
_cell.length_c   1.000
_cell.angle_alpha   90.00
_cell.angle_beta   90.00
_cell.angle_gamma   90.00
#
_symmetry.space_group_name_H-M   'P 1'
#
loop_
_entity.id
_entity.type
_entity.pdbx_description
1 polymer ?
#
loop_
_entity_poly.entity_id
_entity_poly.type
_entity_poly.pdbx_seq_one_letter_code
_entity_poly.pdbx_strand_id
1 'polypeptide(L)'
;MCSTNAKCGINKVLGPEPEVLKKLDSLYAKLVASDSKSLLKKYLTKDLYEKLKNKKTGMGSTFLDVIQSGLENLDSGIGIYAPDVESYTLFKELFDPVIEDYHVGFKKTDKQPAKEWGDLNALGNLDPSGDYVISTRVRTGRSVDGYPFNPRMTEAQYRELEKSVSDTMSSLTGELKGTYYPLTGELHPSGSRPLKLFTTMASTLNGYEA
;
A
#
# COMPACT_ATOMS: atom_id res chain seq x y z
N MET A 1 -2.35 -5.96 40.55
CA MET A 1 -0.91 -5.83 40.86
C MET A 1 -0.21 -5.35 39.61
N CYS A 2 0.02 -4.05 39.51
CA CYS A 2 0.78 -3.42 38.43
C CYS A 2 2.19 -3.17 38.99
N SER A 3 3.22 -3.78 38.41
CA SER A 3 4.61 -3.62 38.87
C SER A 3 5.48 -3.02 37.77
N THR A 4 5.59 -1.70 37.86
CA THR A 4 6.81 -0.87 37.81
C THR A 4 8.07 -1.36 37.07
N ASN A 5 8.57 -0.45 36.22
CA ASN A 5 9.98 -0.12 36.01
C ASN A 5 10.86 -1.10 35.21
N ALA A 6 10.70 -1.07 33.88
CA ALA A 6 11.85 -1.20 32.99
C ALA A 6 12.40 0.21 32.70
N LYS A 7 13.55 0.53 33.31
CA LYS A 7 14.31 1.75 33.03
C LYS A 7 14.59 1.82 31.53
N CYS A 8 14.02 2.82 30.86
CA CYS A 8 14.29 3.13 29.46
C CYS A 8 15.76 3.58 29.35
N GLY A 9 16.65 2.60 29.21
CA GLY A 9 18.00 2.84 28.71
C GLY A 9 17.89 3.48 27.34
N ILE A 10 18.82 4.37 27.04
CA ILE A 10 19.01 5.04 25.75
C ILE A 10 18.80 3.98 24.65
N ASN A 11 17.64 4.00 23.98
CA ASN A 11 17.38 3.15 22.82
C ASN A 11 18.34 3.61 21.73
N LYS A 12 19.53 3.01 21.73
CA LYS A 12 20.45 3.07 20.60
C LYS A 12 19.61 2.60 19.42
N VAL A 13 19.40 3.46 18.42
CA VAL A 13 18.76 3.04 17.16
C VAL A 13 19.69 2.00 16.58
N LEU A 14 19.39 0.72 16.84
CA LEU A 14 20.14 -0.40 16.34
C LEU A 14 19.90 -0.43 14.83
N GLY A 15 20.98 -0.37 14.06
CA GLY A 15 20.92 -0.54 12.60
C GLY A 15 20.34 -1.91 12.22
N PRO A 16 20.20 -2.19 10.91
CA PRO A 16 19.75 -3.50 10.45
C PRO A 16 20.63 -4.63 10.98
N GLU A 17 20.02 -5.80 11.18
CA GLU A 17 20.74 -7.01 11.58
C GLU A 17 21.79 -7.41 10.52
N PRO A 18 22.94 -8.00 10.90
CA PRO A 18 24.01 -8.34 9.96
C PRO A 18 23.56 -9.23 8.78
N GLU A 19 22.64 -10.18 9.02
CA GLU A 19 22.12 -11.06 7.97
C GLU A 19 21.21 -10.31 6.98
N VAL A 20 20.51 -9.26 7.43
CA VAL A 20 19.73 -8.39 6.54
C VAL A 20 20.66 -7.63 5.60
N LEU A 21 21.76 -7.07 6.12
CA LEU A 21 22.77 -6.37 5.31
C LEU A 21 23.43 -7.32 4.30
N LYS A 22 23.79 -8.53 4.71
CA LYS A 22 24.38 -9.55 3.82
C LYS A 22 23.42 -9.93 2.69
N LYS A 23 22.13 -10.16 3.01
CA LYS A 23 21.11 -10.43 1.98
C LYS A 23 20.94 -9.25 1.04
N LEU A 24 20.88 -8.04 1.58
CA LEU A 24 20.74 -6.78 0.83
C LEU A 24 21.91 -6.58 -0.15
N ASP A 25 23.16 -6.72 0.31
CA ASP A 25 24.35 -6.58 -0.54
C ASP A 25 24.36 -7.62 -1.67
N SER A 26 24.00 -8.87 -1.38
CA SER A 26 23.92 -9.94 -2.38
C SER A 26 22.88 -9.65 -3.47
N LEU A 27 21.69 -9.22 -3.06
CA LEU A 27 20.60 -8.90 -3.96
C LEU A 27 20.86 -7.62 -4.76
N TYR A 28 21.46 -6.60 -4.15
CA TYR A 28 21.88 -5.38 -4.82
C TYR A 28 22.91 -5.67 -5.92
N ALA A 29 23.88 -6.55 -5.68
CA ALA A 29 24.84 -6.97 -6.71
C ALA A 29 24.16 -7.60 -7.93
N LYS A 30 23.10 -8.40 -7.73
CA LYS A 30 22.28 -8.95 -8.83
C LYS A 30 21.57 -7.87 -9.61
N LEU A 31 20.94 -6.91 -8.92
CA LEU A 31 20.30 -5.75 -9.56
C LEU A 31 21.33 -4.97 -10.39
N VAL A 32 22.53 -4.73 -9.85
CA VAL A 32 23.63 -4.02 -10.53
C VAL A 32 24.03 -4.74 -11.83
N ALA A 33 24.18 -6.06 -11.81
CA ALA A 33 24.56 -6.86 -12.97
C ALA A 33 23.43 -7.07 -14.00
N SER A 34 22.18 -6.84 -13.60
CA SER A 34 21.01 -7.02 -14.47
C SER A 34 20.80 -5.88 -15.48
N ASP A 35 20.00 -6.17 -16.49
CA ASP A 35 19.49 -5.23 -17.49
C ASP A 35 18.13 -4.60 -17.12
N SER A 36 17.70 -4.77 -15.85
CA SER A 36 16.43 -4.27 -15.31
C SER A 36 16.13 -2.83 -15.75
N LYS A 37 14.87 -2.56 -16.08
CA LYS A 37 14.35 -1.24 -16.47
C LYS A 37 13.56 -0.56 -15.35
N SER A 38 13.60 -1.12 -14.14
CA SER A 38 12.86 -0.61 -12.99
C SER A 38 13.29 0.82 -12.61
N LEU A 39 12.36 1.61 -12.08
CA LEU A 39 12.69 2.91 -11.49
C LEU A 39 13.66 2.77 -10.30
N LEU A 40 13.57 1.67 -9.54
CA LEU A 40 14.56 1.30 -8.54
C LEU A 40 15.96 1.28 -9.14
N LYS A 41 16.18 0.53 -10.23
CA LYS A 41 17.49 0.45 -10.91
C LYS A 41 17.95 1.79 -11.44
N LYS A 42 17.02 2.60 -11.97
CA LYS A 42 17.30 3.93 -12.53
C LYS A 42 17.82 4.90 -11.48
N TYR A 43 17.24 4.92 -10.28
CA TYR A 43 17.52 5.92 -9.25
C TYR A 43 18.42 5.44 -8.11
N LEU A 44 18.53 4.13 -7.88
CA LEU A 44 19.42 3.58 -6.87
C LEU A 44 20.87 3.52 -7.37
N THR A 45 21.57 4.63 -7.24
CA THR A 45 23.02 4.69 -7.47
C THR A 45 23.78 3.99 -6.34
N LYS A 46 25.06 3.67 -6.59
CA LYS A 46 25.94 3.07 -5.58
C LYS A 46 26.08 3.97 -4.34
N ASP A 47 26.25 5.27 -4.53
CA ASP A 47 26.41 6.21 -3.42
C ASP A 47 25.13 6.31 -2.58
N LEU A 48 23.97 6.31 -3.25
CA LEU A 48 22.67 6.31 -2.57
C LEU A 48 22.46 4.99 -1.80
N TYR A 49 22.82 3.86 -2.39
CA TYR A 49 22.77 2.56 -1.74
C TYR A 49 23.58 2.54 -0.44
N GLU A 50 24.86 2.92 -0.50
CA GLU A 50 25.75 2.95 0.68
C GLU A 50 25.23 3.90 1.77
N LYS A 51 24.62 5.01 1.36
CA LYS A 51 24.00 5.99 2.27
C LYS A 51 22.76 5.44 2.98
N LEU A 52 21.94 4.62 2.31
CA LEU A 52 20.64 4.17 2.82
C LEU A 52 20.69 2.79 3.48
N LYS A 53 21.63 1.90 3.11
CA LYS A 53 21.60 0.48 3.50
C LYS A 53 21.61 0.21 5.01
N ASN A 54 22.17 1.11 5.81
CA ASN A 54 22.25 0.98 7.27
C ASN A 54 21.11 1.69 8.03
N LYS A 55 20.12 2.25 7.32
CA LYS A 55 19.01 2.98 7.95
C LYS A 55 17.86 2.04 8.33
N LYS A 56 17.16 2.41 9.39
CA LYS A 56 16.00 1.71 9.94
C LYS A 56 15.01 2.73 10.51
N THR A 57 13.72 2.53 10.26
CA THR A 57 12.64 3.38 10.78
C THR A 57 12.38 3.10 12.26
N GLY A 58 11.62 3.96 12.93
CA GLY A 58 11.15 3.75 14.30
C GLY A 58 10.25 2.51 14.46
N MET A 59 9.55 2.09 13.40
CA MET A 59 8.80 0.83 13.35
C MET A 59 9.67 -0.39 13.01
N GLY A 60 10.97 -0.17 12.83
CA GLY A 60 11.96 -1.22 12.59
C GLY A 60 12.08 -1.68 11.14
N SER A 61 11.50 -0.95 10.19
CA SER A 61 11.63 -1.26 8.76
C SER A 61 13.00 -0.86 8.23
N THR A 62 13.62 -1.76 7.48
CA THR A 62 14.97 -1.62 6.93
C THR A 62 14.93 -1.17 5.47
N PHE A 63 16.08 -0.78 4.92
CA PHE A 63 16.17 -0.50 3.50
C PHE A 63 15.89 -1.73 2.62
N LEU A 64 16.18 -2.94 3.11
CA LEU A 64 15.81 -4.16 2.41
C LEU A 64 14.29 -4.26 2.25
N ASP A 65 13.52 -3.99 3.30
CA ASP A 65 12.04 -4.01 3.23
C ASP A 65 11.49 -3.03 2.18
N VAL A 66 12.23 -1.95 1.89
CA VAL A 66 11.84 -0.95 0.88
C VAL A 66 12.05 -1.45 -0.55
N ILE A 67 13.17 -2.11 -0.83
CA ILE A 67 13.60 -2.41 -2.21
C ILE A 67 13.59 -3.90 -2.57
N GLN A 68 13.32 -4.80 -1.62
CA GLN A 68 13.42 -6.25 -1.82
C GLN A 68 12.63 -6.74 -3.04
N SER A 69 11.42 -6.22 -3.26
CA SER A 69 10.59 -6.65 -4.39
C SER A 69 11.28 -6.38 -5.74
N GLY A 70 11.87 -5.20 -5.95
CA GLY A 70 12.60 -4.90 -7.18
C GLY A 70 13.96 -5.59 -7.29
N LEU A 71 14.54 -6.01 -6.16
CA LEU A 71 15.76 -6.83 -6.17
C LEU A 71 15.50 -8.30 -6.50
N GLU A 72 14.37 -8.85 -6.06
CA GLU A 72 13.98 -10.24 -6.31
C GLU A 72 13.25 -10.41 -7.65
N ASN A 73 12.55 -9.37 -8.13
CA ASN A 73 11.77 -9.36 -9.37
C ASN A 73 12.30 -8.28 -10.32
N LEU A 74 13.34 -8.61 -11.08
CA LEU A 74 14.09 -7.68 -11.92
C LEU A 74 13.28 -7.10 -13.10
N ASP A 75 12.14 -7.71 -13.43
CA ASP A 75 11.15 -7.30 -14.42
C ASP A 75 10.15 -6.26 -13.90
N SER A 76 10.24 -5.86 -12.62
CA SER A 76 9.39 -4.82 -12.03
C SER A 76 9.50 -3.48 -12.77
N GLY A 77 8.37 -2.78 -12.96
CA GLY A 77 8.37 -1.41 -13.49
C GLY A 77 8.93 -0.37 -12.51
N ILE A 78 8.58 -0.49 -11.22
CA ILE A 78 9.02 0.44 -10.16
C ILE A 78 10.02 -0.24 -9.22
N GLY A 79 9.59 -1.29 -8.50
CA GLY A 79 10.45 -2.11 -7.65
C GLY A 79 10.65 -1.62 -6.20
N ILE A 80 9.94 -0.58 -5.74
CA ILE A 80 9.99 -0.12 -4.35
C ILE A 80 8.62 -0.12 -3.69
N TYR A 81 8.58 -0.41 -2.40
CA TYR A 81 7.39 -0.34 -1.55
C TYR A 81 7.75 0.37 -0.24
N ALA A 82 6.91 1.28 0.22
CA ALA A 82 7.05 1.80 1.58
C ALA A 82 6.57 0.70 2.56
N PRO A 83 7.38 0.28 3.54
CA PRO A 83 6.93 -0.62 4.61
C PRO A 83 6.19 0.11 5.74
N ASP A 84 6.35 1.42 5.87
CA ASP A 84 5.65 2.27 6.84
C ASP A 84 5.64 3.75 6.39
N VAL A 85 4.97 4.60 7.16
CA VAL A 85 4.83 6.04 6.87
C VAL A 85 6.17 6.78 6.91
N GLU A 86 7.04 6.45 7.87
CA GLU A 86 8.34 7.11 8.05
C GLU A 86 9.26 6.87 6.86
N SER A 87 9.09 5.74 6.17
CA SER A 87 9.90 5.36 5.00
C SER A 87 9.92 6.43 3.90
N TYR A 88 8.80 7.12 3.67
CA TYR A 88 8.73 8.24 2.72
C TYR A 88 9.64 9.41 3.10
N THR A 89 9.96 9.58 4.39
CA THR A 89 10.84 10.64 4.88
C THR A 89 12.29 10.15 5.03
N LEU A 90 12.49 8.97 5.62
CA LEU A 90 13.82 8.42 5.90
C LEU A 90 14.57 8.04 4.62
N PHE A 91 13.84 7.52 3.62
CA PHE A 91 14.37 7.09 2.33
C PHE A 91 13.95 8.02 1.18
N LYS A 92 13.60 9.28 1.48
CA LYS A 92 13.10 10.26 0.50
C LYS A 92 14.02 10.47 -0.70
N GLU A 93 15.33 10.32 -0.52
CA GLU A 93 16.28 10.46 -1.63
C GLU A 93 16.12 9.39 -2.72
N LEU A 94 15.51 8.26 -2.40
CA LEU A 94 15.05 7.27 -3.37
C LEU A 94 13.57 7.48 -3.76
N PHE A 95 12.69 7.75 -2.79
CA PHE A 95 11.25 7.89 -3.06
C PHE A 95 10.91 9.12 -3.91
N ASP A 96 11.43 10.31 -3.59
CA ASP A 96 11.11 11.56 -4.28
C ASP A 96 11.31 11.47 -5.81
N PRO A 97 12.50 11.07 -6.33
CA PRO A 97 12.69 10.98 -7.78
C PRO A 97 11.84 9.88 -8.42
N VAL A 98 11.56 8.78 -7.71
CA VAL A 98 10.68 7.71 -8.21
C VAL A 98 9.23 8.18 -8.29
N ILE A 99 8.75 8.92 -7.28
CA ILE A 99 7.41 9.52 -7.26
C ILE A 99 7.28 10.54 -8.38
N GLU A 100 8.26 11.43 -8.55
CA GLU A 100 8.23 12.46 -9.59
C GLU A 100 8.21 11.86 -11.00
N ASP A 101 8.98 10.80 -11.25
CA ASP A 101 9.00 10.10 -12.54
C ASP A 101 7.68 9.38 -12.80
N TYR A 102 7.20 8.59 -11.83
CA TYR A 102 5.98 7.80 -11.98
C TYR A 102 4.70 8.66 -12.06
N HIS A 103 4.62 9.73 -11.27
CA HIS A 103 3.48 10.65 -11.23
C HIS A 103 3.62 11.84 -12.19
N VAL A 104 4.55 11.76 -13.15
CA VAL A 104 4.68 12.69 -14.29
C VAL A 104 4.82 14.15 -13.82
N GLY A 105 5.82 14.40 -12.97
CA GLY A 105 6.19 15.74 -12.54
C GLY A 105 5.57 16.23 -11.24
N PHE A 106 5.01 15.33 -10.41
CA PHE A 106 4.67 15.65 -9.01
C PHE A 106 5.95 15.77 -8.19
N LYS A 107 6.43 17.00 -8.02
CA LYS A 107 7.73 17.30 -7.40
C LYS A 107 7.63 17.17 -5.89
N LYS A 108 8.78 16.96 -5.25
CA LYS A 108 8.91 17.00 -3.77
C LYS A 108 8.45 18.31 -3.11
N THR A 109 8.37 19.39 -3.88
CA THR A 109 7.88 20.71 -3.42
C THR A 109 6.38 20.85 -3.56
N ASP A 110 5.74 19.99 -4.33
CA ASP A 110 4.32 20.02 -4.57
C ASP A 110 3.58 19.44 -3.36
N LYS A 111 2.36 19.93 -3.15
CA LYS A 111 1.50 19.48 -2.06
C LYS A 111 0.28 18.85 -2.66
N GLN A 112 -0.11 17.69 -2.12
CA GLN A 112 -1.38 17.10 -2.44
C GLN A 112 -2.50 18.12 -2.12
N PRO A 113 -3.43 18.38 -3.04
CA PRO A 113 -4.53 19.29 -2.78
C PRO A 113 -5.38 18.79 -1.61
N ALA A 114 -6.11 19.72 -0.99
CA ALA A 114 -7.09 19.37 0.03
C ALA A 114 -8.12 18.38 -0.55
N LYS A 115 -8.62 17.49 0.31
CA LYS A 115 -9.65 16.52 -0.07
C LYS A 115 -10.91 17.27 -0.53
N GLU A 116 -11.26 17.09 -1.79
CA GLU A 116 -12.45 17.66 -2.42
C GLU A 116 -13.19 16.54 -3.16
N TRP A 117 -14.44 16.28 -2.77
CA TRP A 117 -15.26 15.23 -3.38
C TRP A 117 -16.18 15.79 -4.47
N GLY A 118 -16.30 17.12 -4.57
CA GLY A 118 -17.16 17.79 -5.53
C GLY A 118 -18.64 17.61 -5.22
N ASP A 119 -19.47 17.99 -6.19
CA ASP A 119 -20.92 17.76 -6.17
C ASP A 119 -21.23 16.39 -6.78
N LEU A 120 -21.78 15.49 -5.95
CA LEU A 120 -22.17 14.15 -6.38
C LEU A 120 -23.26 14.15 -7.45
N ASN A 121 -24.04 15.23 -7.55
CA ASN A 121 -25.12 15.37 -8.55
C ASN A 121 -24.64 15.96 -9.88
N ALA A 122 -23.42 16.50 -9.93
CA ALA A 122 -22.87 17.09 -11.15
C ALA A 122 -22.45 16.02 -12.18
N LEU A 123 -22.26 14.77 -11.74
CA LEU A 123 -21.85 13.66 -12.58
C LEU A 123 -23.08 12.84 -13.00
N GLY A 124 -23.58 13.09 -14.22
CA GLY A 124 -24.69 12.35 -14.81
C GLY A 124 -24.28 11.03 -15.45
N ASN A 125 -25.27 10.25 -15.90
CA ASN A 125 -25.03 9.06 -16.71
C ASN A 125 -24.46 9.47 -18.08
N LEU A 126 -23.22 9.08 -18.36
CA LEU A 126 -22.52 9.40 -19.61
C LEU A 126 -23.05 8.63 -20.82
N ASP A 127 -23.74 7.50 -20.58
CA ASP A 127 -24.31 6.66 -21.64
C ASP A 127 -25.73 6.22 -21.24
N PRO A 128 -26.74 7.11 -21.37
CA PRO A 128 -28.13 6.77 -21.07
C PRO A 128 -28.70 5.66 -21.97
N SER A 129 -28.17 5.49 -23.18
CA SER A 129 -28.53 4.42 -24.12
C SER A 129 -28.00 3.05 -23.70
N GLY A 130 -26.86 2.99 -22.99
CA GLY A 130 -26.18 1.75 -22.63
C GLY A 130 -25.48 1.06 -23.80
N ASP A 131 -25.20 1.78 -24.89
CA ASP A 131 -24.65 1.23 -26.13
C ASP A 131 -23.12 1.01 -26.06
N TYR A 132 -22.44 1.70 -25.15
CA TYR A 132 -20.97 1.79 -25.13
C TYR A 132 -20.37 1.36 -23.78
N VAL A 133 -21.01 1.70 -22.66
CA VAL A 133 -20.43 1.49 -21.32
C VAL A 133 -20.95 0.21 -20.69
N ILE A 134 -20.10 -0.82 -20.65
CA ILE A 134 -20.42 -2.12 -20.01
C ILE A 134 -20.56 -1.98 -18.49
N SER A 135 -19.62 -1.26 -17.85
CA SER A 135 -19.64 -1.02 -16.40
C SER A 135 -18.76 0.15 -16.01
N THR A 136 -19.09 0.79 -14.88
CA THR A 136 -18.29 1.87 -14.29
C THR A 136 -17.79 1.43 -12.92
N ARG A 137 -16.50 1.64 -12.64
CA ARG A 137 -15.89 1.24 -11.37
C ARG A 137 -14.89 2.27 -10.88
N VAL A 138 -15.08 2.75 -9.66
CA VAL A 138 -14.13 3.61 -8.94
C VAL A 138 -13.61 2.87 -7.71
N ARG A 139 -12.30 2.97 -7.44
CA ARG A 139 -11.61 2.33 -6.31
C ARG A 139 -10.64 3.34 -5.71
N THR A 140 -10.49 3.30 -4.38
CA THR A 140 -9.39 3.98 -3.70
C THR A 140 -8.65 3.04 -2.75
N GLY A 141 -7.32 3.14 -2.70
CA GLY A 141 -6.51 2.51 -1.65
C GLY A 141 -6.44 3.38 -0.39
N ARG A 142 -6.42 2.76 0.78
CA ARG A 142 -6.27 3.43 2.09
C ARG A 142 -5.37 2.60 2.98
N SER A 143 -4.61 3.29 3.84
CA SER A 143 -3.90 2.72 4.97
C SER A 143 -4.56 3.18 6.25
N VAL A 144 -4.47 2.38 7.32
CA VAL A 144 -4.99 2.73 8.65
C VAL A 144 -3.85 3.22 9.53
N ASP A 145 -4.06 4.35 10.20
CA ASP A 145 -3.06 4.96 11.07
C ASP A 145 -2.69 4.04 12.24
N GLY A 146 -1.45 4.13 12.72
CA GLY A 146 -0.93 3.30 13.79
C GLY A 146 -0.41 1.90 13.36
N TYR A 147 -0.58 1.51 12.10
CA TYR A 147 -0.07 0.24 11.58
C TYR A 147 1.04 0.45 10.53
N PRO A 148 2.06 -0.44 10.47
CA PRO A 148 2.94 -0.51 9.31
C PRO A 148 2.14 -0.93 8.07
N PHE A 149 2.69 -0.70 6.89
CA PHE A 149 2.09 -1.18 5.64
C PHE A 149 2.35 -2.68 5.44
N ASN A 150 1.70 -3.25 4.43
CA ASN A 150 1.72 -4.69 4.15
C ASN A 150 3.12 -5.35 4.17
N PRO A 151 4.23 -4.72 3.69
CA PRO A 151 5.54 -5.35 3.74
C PRO A 151 6.04 -5.71 5.15
N ARG A 152 5.54 -5.03 6.19
CA ARG A 152 5.98 -5.22 7.58
C ARG A 152 4.85 -5.49 8.58
N MET A 153 3.62 -5.57 8.11
CA MET A 153 2.48 -5.92 8.95
C MET A 153 2.59 -7.37 9.44
N THR A 154 2.44 -7.55 10.74
CA THR A 154 2.49 -8.86 11.39
C THR A 154 1.12 -9.54 11.37
N GLU A 155 1.08 -10.86 11.57
CA GLU A 155 -0.18 -11.60 11.66
C GLU A 155 -1.11 -11.05 12.75
N ALA A 156 -0.57 -10.72 13.93
CA ALA A 156 -1.36 -10.14 15.02
C ALA A 156 -2.01 -8.80 14.60
N GLN A 157 -1.25 -7.94 13.93
CA GLN A 157 -1.77 -6.68 13.38
C GLN A 157 -2.81 -6.90 12.29
N TYR A 158 -2.60 -7.88 11.39
CA TYR A 158 -3.61 -8.24 10.39
C TYR A 158 -4.92 -8.70 11.03
N ARG A 159 -4.87 -9.52 12.09
CA ARG A 159 -6.06 -10.00 12.81
C ARG A 159 -6.81 -8.86 13.51
N GLU A 160 -6.06 -7.95 14.13
CA GLU A 160 -6.64 -6.77 14.77
C GLU A 160 -7.33 -5.85 13.75
N LEU A 161 -6.63 -5.56 12.64
CA LEU A 161 -7.14 -4.73 11.56
C LEU A 161 -8.34 -5.39 10.85
N GLU A 162 -8.26 -6.69 10.58
CA GLU A 162 -9.36 -7.48 9.99
C GLU A 162 -10.62 -7.35 10.85
N LYS A 163 -10.50 -7.58 12.16
CA LYS A 163 -11.62 -7.46 13.09
C LYS A 163 -12.22 -6.05 13.07
N SER A 164 -11.38 -5.02 13.18
CA SER A 164 -11.85 -3.63 13.16
C SER A 164 -12.58 -3.28 11.87
N VAL A 165 -12.02 -3.70 10.73
CA VAL A 165 -12.61 -3.46 9.40
C VAL A 165 -13.89 -4.27 9.20
N SER A 166 -13.91 -5.56 9.56
CA SER A 166 -15.09 -6.41 9.40
C SER A 166 -16.25 -5.94 10.26
N ASP A 167 -15.99 -5.53 11.51
CA ASP A 167 -17.00 -4.99 12.42
C ASP A 167 -17.59 -3.69 11.85
N THR A 168 -16.72 -2.80 11.35
CA THR A 168 -17.13 -1.55 10.73
C THR A 168 -17.99 -1.81 9.49
N MET A 169 -17.54 -2.66 8.57
CA MET A 169 -18.25 -2.98 7.32
C MET A 169 -19.60 -3.67 7.59
N SER A 170 -19.68 -4.50 8.63
CA SER A 170 -20.92 -5.18 9.02
C SER A 170 -21.95 -4.25 9.65
N SER A 171 -21.53 -3.07 10.14
CA SER A 171 -22.44 -2.06 10.69
C SER A 171 -23.04 -1.12 9.64
N LEU A 172 -22.55 -1.18 8.38
CA LEU A 172 -23.09 -0.38 7.29
C LEU A 172 -24.53 -0.80 6.95
N THR A 173 -25.36 0.19 6.65
CA THR A 173 -26.80 0.04 6.35
C THR A 173 -27.15 0.62 4.98
N GLY A 174 -28.42 0.49 4.57
CA GLY A 174 -28.89 0.98 3.27
C GLY A 174 -28.18 0.30 2.09
N GLU A 175 -27.82 1.08 1.07
CA GLU A 175 -27.13 0.62 -0.15
C GLU A 175 -25.72 0.07 0.11
N LEU A 176 -25.13 0.41 1.27
CA LEU A 176 -23.79 -0.03 1.66
C LEU A 176 -23.79 -1.33 2.49
N LYS A 177 -24.97 -1.85 2.85
CA LYS A 177 -25.08 -3.11 3.60
C LYS A 177 -24.53 -4.26 2.78
N GLY A 178 -23.67 -5.08 3.39
CA GLY A 178 -23.05 -6.23 2.72
C GLY A 178 -22.72 -7.38 3.67
N THR A 179 -21.90 -8.31 3.17
CA THR A 179 -21.39 -9.45 3.94
C THR A 179 -19.88 -9.50 3.80
N TYR A 180 -19.20 -9.62 4.94
CA TYR A 180 -17.76 -9.84 4.99
C TYR A 180 -17.46 -11.32 4.78
N TYR A 181 -16.53 -11.63 3.88
CA TYR A 181 -16.13 -13.01 3.56
C TYR A 181 -14.63 -13.19 3.85
N PRO A 182 -14.24 -13.87 4.95
CA PRO A 182 -12.84 -14.12 5.24
C PRO A 182 -12.24 -15.09 4.22
N LEU A 183 -10.94 -14.93 3.97
CA LEU A 183 -10.18 -15.87 3.15
C LEU A 183 -9.81 -17.13 3.93
N THR A 184 -9.60 -17.02 5.24
CA THR A 184 -9.34 -18.17 6.12
C THR A 184 -10.64 -18.95 6.35
N GLY A 185 -10.66 -20.23 5.98
CA GLY A 185 -11.77 -21.15 6.30
C GLY A 185 -12.75 -21.48 5.17
N GLU A 186 -12.65 -20.84 3.99
CA GLU A 186 -13.52 -21.14 2.84
C GLU A 186 -12.77 -21.06 1.50
N LEU A 187 -12.03 -22.11 1.16
CA LEU A 187 -11.99 -22.56 -0.23
C LEU A 187 -13.16 -23.54 -0.37
N HIS A 188 -14.25 -23.09 -0.98
CA HIS A 188 -15.38 -23.97 -1.30
C HIS A 188 -14.88 -25.17 -2.13
N PRO A 189 -15.37 -26.42 -1.89
CA PRO A 189 -14.88 -27.62 -2.60
C PRO A 189 -15.05 -27.59 -4.13
N SER A 190 -15.88 -26.68 -4.65
CA SER A 190 -15.90 -26.31 -6.06
C SER A 190 -14.96 -25.12 -6.27
N GLY A 191 -13.78 -25.36 -6.84
CA GLY A 191 -12.75 -24.35 -7.10
C GLY A 191 -13.34 -23.03 -7.62
N SER A 192 -12.79 -21.93 -7.10
CA SER A 192 -13.22 -20.54 -7.28
C SER A 192 -14.62 -20.21 -6.73
N ARG A 193 -14.67 -19.46 -5.62
CA ARG A 193 -15.81 -18.58 -5.37
C ARG A 193 -15.90 -17.65 -6.58
N PRO A 194 -17.05 -17.47 -7.24
CA PRO A 194 -17.20 -16.30 -8.07
C PRO A 194 -16.95 -15.13 -7.12
N LEU A 195 -15.87 -14.38 -7.35
CA LEU A 195 -15.93 -12.94 -7.11
C LEU A 195 -17.08 -12.49 -8.00
N LYS A 196 -18.33 -12.70 -7.54
CA LYS A 196 -19.48 -11.98 -8.05
C LYS A 196 -19.06 -10.56 -7.80
N LEU A 197 -18.59 -9.90 -8.86
CA LEU A 197 -18.64 -8.46 -8.97
C LEU A 197 -20.01 -8.14 -8.40
N PHE A 198 -20.06 -7.59 -7.19
CA PHE A 198 -21.32 -7.15 -6.64
C PHE A 198 -21.74 -6.07 -7.63
N THR A 199 -22.61 -6.44 -8.57
CA THR A 199 -23.51 -5.53 -9.21
C THR A 199 -24.35 -5.04 -8.05
N THR A 200 -23.84 -4.04 -7.33
CA THR A 200 -24.69 -3.17 -6.55
C THR A 200 -25.72 -2.72 -7.55
N MET A 201 -26.94 -3.21 -7.36
CA MET A 201 -28.12 -2.80 -8.11
C MET A 201 -27.98 -1.31 -8.35
N ALA A 202 -28.09 -0.90 -9.61
CA ALA A 202 -28.40 0.48 -9.94
C ALA A 202 -29.49 0.90 -8.96
N SER A 203 -29.19 1.87 -8.10
CA SER A 203 -30.25 2.59 -7.43
C SER A 203 -31.09 3.16 -8.55
N THR A 204 -32.27 2.59 -8.72
CA THR A 204 -33.30 3.13 -9.60
C THR A 204 -33.61 4.52 -9.08
N LEU A 205 -32.96 5.53 -9.65
CA LEU A 205 -33.50 6.88 -9.77
C LEU A 205 -34.65 6.86 -10.80
N ASN A 206 -35.65 6.01 -10.55
CA ASN A 206 -36.94 6.04 -11.22
C ASN A 206 -37.97 6.16 -10.11
N GLY A 207 -38.23 7.40 -9.72
CA GLY A 207 -39.14 7.73 -8.62
C GLY A 207 -39.41 9.22 -8.52
N TYR A 208 -39.54 9.91 -9.65
CA TYR A 208 -40.24 11.19 -9.76
C TYR A 208 -40.97 11.20 -11.10
N GLU A 209 -42.22 10.74 -11.11
CA GLU A 209 -43.20 11.13 -12.11
C GLU A 209 -44.08 12.24 -11.49
N ALA A 210 -44.19 13.34 -12.25
CA ALA A 210 -45.13 14.46 -12.16
C ALA A 210 -45.26 15.24 -10.84
#